data_AF-A0A7H8R199-F1
#
_entry.id   AF-A0A7H8R199-F1
#
_cell.length_a   1.000
_cell.length_b   1.000
_cell.length_c   1.000
_cell.angle_alpha   90.00
_cell.angle_beta   90.00
_cell.angle_gamma   90.00
#
_symmetry.space_group_name_H-M   'P 1'
#
loop_
_entity.id
_entity.type
_entity.pdbx_description
1 polymer ?
#
loop_
_entity_poly.entity_id
_entity_poly.type
_entity_poly.pdbx_seq_one_letter_code
_entity_poly.pdbx_strand_id
1 'polypeptide(L)'
;MAASKNKKTASGGAQNHIRARLAYLHRASTYLLKREACLTTSESENATSAQNTAQSQTPCQTSKELEQTQEQATLPPQQACISRHYVSQMRGISLKAQQRLSIETKRTFCKRCDLLLVPGVTSTEEILNASKGRKKPWADVLVIRCSACETEKRIPQNKMRSKKLKDRQQEKKNKETQDQAGVS
;
A
#
# COMPACT_ATOMS: atom_id res chain seq x y z
N MET A 1 22.64 -36.03 -1.87
CA MET A 1 21.41 -36.53 -1.24
C MET A 1 20.63 -35.35 -0.65
N ALA A 2 19.50 -34.96 -1.26
CA ALA A 2 18.64 -33.90 -0.71
C ALA A 2 17.68 -34.52 0.32
N ALA A 3 17.72 -34.04 1.56
CA ALA A 3 16.86 -34.56 2.63
C ALA A 3 15.37 -34.32 2.34
N SER A 4 14.58 -35.38 2.45
CA SER A 4 13.12 -35.39 2.35
C SER A 4 12.50 -34.47 3.40
N LYS A 5 11.73 -33.47 2.97
CA LYS A 5 11.00 -32.59 3.89
C LYS A 5 9.78 -33.32 4.44
N ASN A 6 9.81 -33.66 5.74
CA ASN A 6 8.63 -34.10 6.46
C ASN A 6 7.53 -33.04 6.35
N LYS A 7 6.40 -33.42 5.75
CA LYS A 7 5.18 -32.62 5.68
C LYS A 7 4.57 -32.60 7.09
N LYS A 8 5.05 -31.68 7.94
CA LYS A 8 4.43 -31.42 9.25
C LYS A 8 2.96 -31.06 9.01
N THR A 9 2.07 -31.86 9.57
CA THR A 9 0.65 -31.54 9.69
C THR A 9 0.53 -30.17 10.38
N ALA A 10 -0.32 -29.32 9.81
CA ALA A 10 -0.29 -27.89 10.06
C ALA A 10 -0.62 -27.57 11.52
N SER A 11 0.41 -27.25 12.31
CA SER A 11 0.31 -26.38 13.49
C SER A 11 -0.02 -24.95 13.03
N GLY A 12 -1.17 -24.79 12.36
CA GLY A 12 -1.61 -23.52 11.79
C GLY A 12 -2.20 -22.56 12.82
N GLY A 13 -2.36 -23.00 14.07
CA GLY A 13 -3.24 -22.35 15.05
C GLY A 13 -2.60 -21.44 16.10
N ALA A 14 -1.30 -21.55 16.35
CA ALA A 14 -0.68 -20.88 17.52
C ALA A 14 -0.79 -19.34 17.48
N GLN A 15 -0.90 -18.75 16.29
CA GLN A 15 -0.95 -17.29 16.09
C GLN A 15 -2.26 -16.82 15.42
N ASN A 16 -3.34 -17.58 15.56
CA ASN A 16 -4.64 -17.24 14.97
C ASN A 16 -5.19 -15.91 15.51
N HIS A 17 -5.10 -15.70 16.81
CA HIS A 17 -5.56 -14.47 17.46
C HIS A 17 -4.79 -13.23 16.98
N ILE A 18 -3.48 -13.34 16.75
CA ILE A 18 -2.67 -12.25 16.14
C ILE A 18 -3.13 -11.97 14.72
N ARG A 19 -3.33 -13.01 13.89
CA ARG A 19 -3.83 -12.83 12.51
C ARG A 19 -5.20 -12.16 12.50
N ALA A 20 -6.11 -12.60 13.37
CA ALA A 20 -7.43 -12.02 13.53
C ALA A 20 -7.35 -10.54 13.96
N ARG A 21 -6.49 -10.21 14.94
CA ARG A 21 -6.27 -8.83 15.39
C ARG A 21 -5.73 -7.93 14.29
N LEU A 22 -4.73 -8.39 13.52
CA LEU A 22 -4.19 -7.65 12.39
C LEU A 22 -5.26 -7.39 11.31
N ALA A 23 -6.06 -8.41 10.99
CA ALA A 23 -7.15 -8.29 10.02
C ALA A 23 -8.24 -7.32 10.51
N TYR A 24 -8.60 -7.39 11.79
CA TYR A 24 -9.57 -6.48 12.40
C TYR A 24 -9.10 -5.03 12.30
N LEU A 25 -7.86 -4.72 12.72
CA LEU A 25 -7.31 -3.37 12.67
C LEU A 25 -7.28 -2.80 11.25
N HIS A 26 -6.89 -3.62 10.26
CA HIS A 26 -6.91 -3.21 8.86
C HIS A 26 -8.33 -2.90 8.37
N ARG A 27 -9.30 -3.78 8.65
CA ARG A 27 -10.72 -3.57 8.27
C ARG A 27 -11.32 -2.35 8.95
N ALA A 28 -11.07 -2.17 10.25
CA ALA A 28 -11.55 -1.03 11.02
C ALA A 28 -10.98 0.29 10.45
N SER A 29 -9.68 0.34 10.15
CA SER A 29 -9.07 1.53 9.54
C SER A 29 -9.68 1.88 8.18
N THR A 30 -9.93 0.85 7.34
CA THR A 30 -10.53 1.02 6.02
C THR A 30 -11.98 1.47 6.12
N TYR A 31 -12.74 0.93 7.07
CA TYR A 31 -14.13 1.32 7.32
C TYR A 31 -14.25 2.78 7.75
N LEU A 32 -13.41 3.22 8.70
CA LEU A 32 -13.40 4.62 9.16
C LEU A 32 -13.09 5.58 8.00
N LEU A 33 -12.03 5.30 7.24
CA LEU A 33 -11.66 6.14 6.09
C LEU A 33 -12.73 6.14 4.99
N LYS A 34 -13.37 5.00 4.74
CA LYS A 34 -14.46 4.91 3.76
C LYS A 34 -15.69 5.69 4.19
N ARG A 35 -16.03 5.65 5.49
CA ARG A 35 -17.12 6.46 6.06
C ARG A 35 -16.83 7.95 5.87
N GLU A 36 -15.60 8.38 6.12
CA GLU A 36 -15.16 9.77 5.95
C GLU A 36 -15.32 10.25 4.51
N ALA A 37 -14.86 9.45 3.53
CA ALA A 37 -14.98 9.81 2.10
C ALA A 37 -16.43 9.92 1.62
N CYS A 38 -17.34 9.12 2.19
CA CYS A 38 -18.77 9.18 1.87
C CYS A 38 -19.41 10.48 2.38
N LEU A 39 -19.07 10.91 3.60
CA LEU A 39 -19.63 12.11 4.22
C LEU A 39 -19.25 13.39 3.45
N THR A 40 -18.03 13.46 2.94
CA THR A 40 -17.55 14.61 2.15
C THR A 40 -18.22 14.75 0.78
N THR A 41 -18.96 13.73 0.32
CA THR A 41 -19.64 13.76 -1.00
C THR A 41 -21.08 14.23 -0.88
N SER A 42 -21.69 14.14 0.31
CA SER A 42 -23.09 14.49 0.56
C SER A 42 -23.34 15.93 1.00
N GLU A 43 -22.30 16.73 1.28
CA GLU A 43 -22.45 18.09 1.82
C GLU A 43 -22.57 19.18 0.74
N SER A 44 -22.61 18.84 -0.55
CA SER A 44 -22.82 19.85 -1.62
C SER A 44 -24.30 20.18 -1.89
N GLU A 45 -25.26 19.48 -1.27
CA GLU A 45 -26.70 19.76 -1.43
C GLU A 45 -27.53 19.44 -0.18
N ASN A 46 -27.25 20.06 0.98
CA ASN A 46 -28.32 20.52 1.89
C ASN A 46 -27.77 21.22 3.13
N ALA A 47 -28.28 22.42 3.38
CA ALA A 47 -28.13 23.09 4.65
C ALA A 47 -29.05 22.46 5.72
N THR A 48 -28.57 22.52 6.96
CA THR A 48 -29.35 22.54 8.23
C THR A 48 -29.42 21.23 9.04
N SER A 49 -28.65 21.27 10.14
CA SER A 49 -28.97 20.78 11.49
C SER A 49 -29.16 19.28 11.73
N ALA A 50 -28.18 18.67 12.42
CA ALA A 50 -28.44 18.00 13.70
C ALA A 50 -27.11 17.69 14.41
N GLN A 51 -26.93 18.36 15.54
CA GLN A 51 -25.95 18.03 16.57
C GLN A 51 -26.28 16.67 17.19
N ASN A 52 -25.28 15.80 17.44
CA ASN A 52 -25.00 15.17 18.75
C ASN A 52 -24.07 13.92 18.69
N THR A 53 -23.06 13.97 19.58
CA THR A 53 -22.49 12.86 20.40
C THR A 53 -21.63 11.78 19.67
N ALA A 54 -20.38 11.46 20.04
CA ALA A 54 -19.80 11.32 21.38
C ALA A 54 -18.32 11.73 21.44
N GLN A 55 -17.98 12.38 22.56
CA GLN A 55 -16.61 12.62 23.01
C GLN A 55 -15.90 11.29 23.27
N SER A 56 -14.78 11.07 22.60
CA SER A 56 -13.69 10.25 23.12
C SER A 56 -12.40 11.01 22.89
N GLN A 57 -12.00 11.71 23.95
CA GLN A 57 -10.80 12.51 24.01
C GLN A 57 -9.59 11.58 23.91
N THR A 58 -8.83 11.71 22.82
CA THR A 58 -7.43 11.30 22.78
C THR A 58 -6.62 12.52 22.32
N PRO A 59 -5.64 13.00 23.11
CA PRO A 59 -4.93 14.22 22.79
C PRO A 59 -3.81 13.89 21.79
N CYS A 60 -3.92 14.40 20.57
CA CYS A 60 -2.80 14.52 19.65
C CYS A 60 -2.65 16.00 19.33
N GLN A 61 -1.80 16.67 20.10
CA GLN A 61 -1.41 18.05 19.85
C GLN A 61 -0.57 18.11 18.57
N THR A 62 -1.03 18.88 17.59
CA THR A 62 -0.13 19.55 16.66
C THR A 62 -0.74 20.92 16.37
N SER A 63 -0.25 21.91 17.11
CA SER A 63 -0.45 23.32 16.85
C SER A 63 0.16 23.69 15.49
N LYS A 64 -0.62 24.31 14.61
CA LYS A 64 -0.38 25.66 14.08
C LYS A 64 -1.50 26.10 13.14
N GLU A 65 -1.85 27.37 13.32
CA GLU A 65 -2.95 28.11 12.74
C GLU A 65 -2.68 28.55 11.29
N LEU A 66 -3.79 28.83 10.61
CA LEU A 66 -4.11 29.20 9.21
C LEU A 66 -3.04 29.89 8.35
N GLU A 67 -3.11 29.67 7.02
CA GLU A 67 -3.65 30.65 6.05
C GLU A 67 -3.89 30.03 4.64
N GLN A 68 -4.81 30.65 3.90
CA GLN A 68 -5.54 30.19 2.73
C GLN A 68 -4.70 29.93 1.47
N THR A 69 -5.05 28.90 0.70
CA THR A 69 -5.46 28.96 -0.73
C THR A 69 -5.40 27.56 -1.37
N GLN A 70 -6.43 27.25 -2.16
CA GLN A 70 -6.57 26.16 -3.14
C GLN A 70 -7.35 24.91 -2.69
N GLU A 71 -8.56 24.79 -3.25
CA GLU A 71 -9.48 23.67 -3.17
C GLU A 71 -8.81 22.36 -3.61
N GLN A 72 -8.37 21.56 -2.65
CA GLN A 72 -8.19 20.12 -2.81
C GLN A 72 -8.77 19.42 -1.59
N ALA A 73 -9.57 18.39 -1.84
CA ALA A 73 -10.31 17.58 -0.88
C ALA A 73 -9.44 17.18 0.33
N THR A 74 -9.42 18.03 1.36
CA THR A 74 -8.63 17.82 2.57
C THR A 74 -9.56 17.30 3.64
N LEU A 75 -9.39 16.02 3.96
CA LEU A 75 -10.18 15.30 4.97
C LEU A 75 -10.15 16.03 6.33
N PRO A 76 -11.25 16.01 7.11
CA PRO A 76 -11.26 16.58 8.45
C PRO A 76 -10.19 15.89 9.34
N PRO A 77 -9.33 16.67 10.02
CA PRO A 77 -8.08 16.18 10.61
C PRO A 77 -8.29 15.12 11.69
N GLN A 78 -9.42 15.13 12.41
CA GLN A 78 -9.63 14.30 13.59
C GLN A 78 -9.91 12.81 13.27
N GLN A 79 -10.61 12.50 12.18
CA GLN A 79 -11.02 11.12 11.87
C GLN A 79 -9.93 10.37 11.06
N ALA A 80 -9.23 11.09 10.18
CA ALA A 80 -8.00 10.61 9.55
C ALA A 80 -6.91 10.24 10.56
N CYS A 81 -6.96 10.77 11.79
CA CYS A 81 -6.07 10.37 12.88
C CYS A 81 -6.38 8.96 13.44
N ILE A 82 -7.65 8.56 13.52
CA ILE A 82 -8.05 7.26 14.09
C ILE A 82 -7.69 6.12 13.13
N SER A 83 -7.97 6.31 11.84
CA SER A 83 -7.58 5.33 10.81
C SER A 83 -6.07 5.10 10.77
N ARG A 84 -5.26 6.18 10.83
CA ARG A 84 -3.80 6.11 10.97
C ARG A 84 -3.36 5.38 12.24
N HIS A 85 -4.00 5.66 13.38
CA HIS A 85 -3.68 5.00 14.64
C HIS A 85 -3.84 3.48 14.54
N TYR A 86 -4.94 3.00 13.94
CA TYR A 86 -5.17 1.56 13.74
C TYR A 86 -4.15 0.90 12.82
N VAL A 87 -3.73 1.57 11.75
CA VAL A 87 -2.64 1.07 10.88
C VAL A 87 -1.32 1.01 11.64
N SER A 88 -1.02 2.03 12.45
CA SER A 88 0.20 2.05 13.26
C SER A 88 0.22 0.91 14.29
N GLN A 89 -0.91 0.67 14.97
CA GLN A 89 -1.08 -0.48 15.87
C GLN A 89 -0.92 -1.81 15.12
N MET A 90 -1.55 -1.96 13.95
CA MET A 90 -1.41 -3.16 13.12
C MET A 90 0.07 -3.41 12.75
N ARG A 91 0.80 -2.37 12.34
CA ARG A 91 2.22 -2.46 11.99
C ARG A 91 3.07 -2.82 13.20
N GLY A 92 2.84 -2.19 14.35
CA GLY A 92 3.52 -2.49 15.61
C GLY A 92 3.32 -3.94 16.05
N ILE A 93 2.08 -4.43 16.02
CA ILE A 93 1.76 -5.83 16.36
C ILE A 93 2.41 -6.80 15.37
N SER A 94 2.40 -6.49 14.07
CA SER A 94 3.05 -7.31 13.04
C SER A 94 4.56 -7.44 13.29
N LEU A 95 5.23 -6.34 13.63
CA LEU A 95 6.66 -6.35 13.95
C LEU A 95 6.94 -7.11 15.26
N LYS A 96 6.17 -6.82 16.32
CA LYS A 96 6.34 -7.43 17.64
C LYS A 96 6.10 -8.94 17.64
N ALA A 97 5.08 -9.39 16.92
CA ALA A 97 4.75 -10.81 16.79
C ALA A 97 5.53 -11.51 15.67
N GLN A 98 6.45 -10.80 14.98
CA GLN A 98 7.19 -11.28 13.80
C GLN A 98 6.27 -11.85 12.71
N GLN A 99 5.04 -11.35 12.62
CA GLN A 99 4.02 -11.83 11.71
C GLN A 99 4.10 -11.06 10.39
N ARG A 100 4.25 -11.77 9.27
CA ARG A 100 4.32 -11.14 7.95
C ARG A 100 2.93 -10.69 7.50
N LEU A 101 2.76 -9.39 7.23
CA LEU A 101 1.60 -8.87 6.52
C LEU A 101 1.60 -9.32 5.06
N SER A 102 0.39 -9.53 4.51
CA SER A 102 0.18 -9.84 3.09
C SER A 102 0.71 -8.69 2.22
N ILE A 103 1.05 -9.01 0.97
CA ILE A 103 1.55 -8.00 0.03
C ILE A 103 0.49 -6.93 -0.22
N GLU A 104 -0.76 -7.35 -0.34
CA GLU A 104 -1.94 -6.48 -0.54
C GLU A 104 -2.08 -5.49 0.62
N THR A 105 -2.12 -5.96 1.87
CA THR A 105 -2.22 -5.07 3.05
C THR A 105 -1.01 -4.14 3.16
N LYS A 106 0.21 -4.56 2.82
CA LYS A 106 1.38 -3.66 2.83
C LYS A 106 1.34 -2.59 1.73
N ARG A 107 0.56 -2.79 0.67
CA ARG A 107 0.41 -1.82 -0.42
C ARG A 107 -0.59 -0.73 -0.06
N THR A 108 -1.57 -1.01 0.79
CA THR A 108 -2.65 -0.08 1.15
C THR A 108 -2.31 1.02 2.16
N PHE A 109 -1.12 1.05 2.78
CA PHE A 109 -0.75 2.14 3.71
C PHE A 109 0.67 2.69 3.54
N CYS A 110 0.89 3.95 3.90
CA CYS A 110 2.18 4.62 3.87
C CYS A 110 3.11 4.08 4.96
N LYS A 111 4.35 3.71 4.62
CA LYS A 111 5.32 3.22 5.61
C LYS A 111 5.98 4.32 6.45
N ARG A 112 5.74 5.59 6.15
CA ARG A 112 6.30 6.72 6.90
C ARG A 112 5.32 7.23 7.96
N CYS A 113 4.10 7.56 7.55
CA CYS A 113 3.08 8.16 8.42
C CYS A 113 1.89 7.25 8.73
N ASP A 114 1.92 5.98 8.31
CA ASP A 114 0.87 4.98 8.53
C ASP A 114 -0.52 5.36 7.97
N LEU A 115 -0.61 6.35 7.07
CA LEU A 115 -1.85 6.72 6.38
C LEU A 115 -2.26 5.67 5.35
N LEU A 116 -3.53 5.27 5.32
CA LEU A 116 -4.09 4.44 4.24
C LEU A 116 -4.04 5.20 2.91
N LEU A 117 -3.55 4.54 1.86
CA LEU A 117 -3.40 5.06 0.51
C LEU A 117 -4.64 4.67 -0.31
N VAL A 118 -5.51 5.65 -0.51
CA VAL A 118 -6.72 5.56 -1.34
C VAL A 118 -6.49 6.45 -2.56
N PRO A 119 -6.53 5.90 -3.78
CA PRO A 119 -6.32 6.66 -5.01
C PRO A 119 -7.32 7.82 -5.11
N GLY A 120 -6.82 9.02 -5.40
CA GLY A 120 -7.65 10.22 -5.57
C GLY A 120 -8.13 10.88 -4.27
N VAL A 121 -7.88 10.28 -3.10
CA VAL A 121 -8.28 10.85 -1.80
C VAL A 121 -7.06 11.14 -0.93
N THR A 122 -6.29 10.10 -0.59
CA THR A 122 -5.12 10.21 0.32
C THR A 122 -3.80 9.90 -0.38
N SER A 123 -3.87 9.55 -1.66
CA SER A 123 -2.70 9.30 -2.49
C SER A 123 -2.98 9.57 -3.96
N THR A 124 -1.95 10.00 -4.67
CA THR A 124 -1.95 10.06 -6.13
C THR A 124 -1.23 8.83 -6.68
N GLU A 125 -1.72 8.29 -7.79
CA GLU A 125 -1.18 7.11 -8.43
C GLU A 125 -0.82 7.41 -9.89
N GLU A 126 0.42 7.13 -10.27
CA GLU A 126 0.92 7.34 -11.63
C GLU A 126 1.77 6.16 -12.08
N ILE A 127 1.65 5.76 -13.34
CA ILE A 127 2.53 4.74 -13.93
C ILE A 127 3.69 5.45 -14.62
N LEU A 128 4.89 5.25 -14.08
CA LEU A 128 6.13 5.81 -14.61
C LEU A 128 6.99 4.71 -15.24
N ASN A 129 7.52 4.98 -16.44
CA ASN A 129 8.48 4.14 -17.12
C ASN A 129 9.77 4.91 -17.37
N ALA A 130 10.78 4.64 -16.55
CA ALA A 130 12.09 5.30 -16.62
C ALA A 130 13.01 4.74 -17.73
N SER A 131 12.53 3.82 -18.58
CA SER A 131 13.33 3.32 -19.70
C SER A 131 13.50 4.38 -20.78
N LYS A 132 14.68 4.41 -21.43
CA LYS A 132 14.99 5.34 -22.52
C LYS A 132 13.91 5.25 -23.61
N GLY A 133 13.16 6.33 -23.81
CA GLY A 133 12.08 6.42 -24.80
C GLY A 133 10.92 5.44 -24.58
N ARG A 134 10.67 4.99 -23.34
CA ARG A 134 9.62 4.01 -22.99
C ARG A 134 9.68 2.70 -23.80
N LYS A 135 10.87 2.34 -24.29
CA LYS A 135 11.08 1.15 -25.15
C LYS A 135 10.86 -0.19 -24.44
N LYS A 136 10.85 -0.20 -23.10
CA LYS A 136 10.72 -1.42 -22.29
C LYS A 136 9.36 -1.43 -21.57
N PRO A 137 8.30 -2.04 -22.12
CA PRO A 137 6.97 -2.05 -21.49
C PRO A 137 6.94 -2.83 -20.16
N TRP A 138 7.87 -3.77 -19.94
CA TRP A 138 8.01 -4.47 -18.65
C TRP A 138 8.64 -3.63 -17.53
N ALA A 139 9.10 -2.41 -17.84
CA ALA A 139 9.73 -1.49 -16.89
C ALA A 139 8.73 -0.49 -16.28
N ASP A 140 7.42 -0.71 -16.46
CA ASP A 140 6.38 0.10 -15.86
C ASP A 140 6.37 -0.08 -14.32
N VAL A 141 6.35 1.05 -13.62
CA VAL A 141 6.31 1.12 -12.15
C VAL A 141 5.14 2.00 -11.74
N LEU A 142 4.22 1.44 -10.96
CA LEU A 142 3.18 2.21 -10.29
C LEU A 142 3.83 2.95 -9.12
N VAL A 143 3.80 4.27 -9.18
CA VAL A 143 4.26 5.18 -8.13
C VAL A 143 3.02 5.72 -7.42
N ILE A 144 2.92 5.40 -6.13
CA ILE A 144 1.85 5.88 -5.25
C ILE A 144 2.48 6.93 -4.33
N ARG A 145 2.09 8.19 -4.48
CA ARG A 145 2.57 9.30 -3.63
C ARG A 145 1.55 9.58 -2.53
N CYS A 146 2.00 9.58 -1.28
CA CYS A 146 1.15 9.91 -0.14
C CYS A 146 0.88 11.42 -0.10
N SER A 147 -0.38 11.86 0.01
CA SER A 147 -0.71 13.30 0.07
C SER A 147 -0.29 13.97 1.37
N ALA A 148 -0.11 13.21 2.46
CA ALA A 148 0.20 13.79 3.78
C ALA A 148 1.70 13.94 4.08
N CYS A 149 2.57 13.11 3.51
CA CYS A 149 4.02 13.13 3.79
C CYS A 149 4.89 12.97 2.53
N GLU A 150 4.25 13.00 1.36
CA GLU A 150 4.87 12.97 0.02
C GLU A 150 5.76 11.77 -0.27
N THR A 151 5.76 10.77 0.62
CA THR A 151 6.58 9.57 0.45
C THR A 151 6.03 8.74 -0.70
N GLU A 152 6.92 8.39 -1.63
CA GLU A 152 6.58 7.59 -2.81
C GLU A 152 6.76 6.10 -2.53
N LYS A 153 5.72 5.31 -2.84
CA LYS A 153 5.78 3.87 -2.87
C LYS A 153 5.84 3.41 -4.32
N ARG A 154 6.86 2.63 -4.66
CA ARG A 154 7.11 2.11 -6.01
C ARG A 154 6.75 0.62 -6.08
N ILE A 155 5.83 0.27 -6.97
CA ILE A 155 5.37 -1.10 -7.19
C ILE A 155 5.62 -1.45 -8.66
N PRO A 156 6.57 -2.37 -8.96
CA PRO A 156 6.79 -2.79 -10.34
C PRO A 156 5.54 -3.50 -10.88
N GLN A 157 5.08 -3.11 -12.07
CA GLN A 157 3.90 -3.65 -12.75
C GLN A 157 4.23 -4.78 -13.72
N ASN A 158 5.39 -5.42 -13.51
CA ASN A 158 5.86 -6.43 -14.44
C ASN A 158 4.91 -7.64 -14.45
N LYS A 159 4.16 -7.79 -15.55
CA LYS A 159 3.22 -8.89 -15.79
C LYS A 159 3.93 -10.24 -15.86
N MET A 160 5.20 -10.25 -16.27
CA MET A 160 5.98 -11.47 -16.48
C MET A 160 7.25 -11.46 -15.65
N ARG A 161 7.41 -12.45 -14.77
CA ARG A 161 8.68 -12.63 -14.05
C ARG A 161 9.81 -12.71 -15.07
N SER A 162 10.81 -11.83 -14.96
CA SER A 162 11.96 -11.87 -15.87
C SER A 162 12.58 -13.26 -15.85
N LYS A 163 12.94 -13.79 -17.03
CA LYS A 163 13.63 -15.08 -17.18
C LYS A 163 14.82 -15.16 -16.21
N LYS A 164 15.11 -16.34 -15.65
CA LYS A 164 16.25 -16.48 -14.72
C LYS A 164 17.54 -16.16 -15.46
N LEU A 165 18.58 -15.76 -14.72
CA LEU A 165 19.86 -15.40 -15.31
C LEU A 165 20.42 -16.54 -16.18
N LYS A 166 20.26 -17.79 -15.74
CA LYS A 166 20.67 -18.99 -16.49
C LYS A 166 19.98 -19.08 -17.85
N ASP A 167 18.65 -18.94 -17.87
CA ASP A 167 17.85 -18.98 -19.10
C ASP A 167 18.29 -17.87 -20.07
N ARG A 168 18.56 -16.66 -19.55
CA ARG A 168 19.08 -15.54 -20.36
C ARG A 168 20.48 -15.80 -20.93
N GLN A 169 21.35 -16.48 -20.19
CA GLN A 169 22.68 -16.86 -20.65
C GLN A 169 22.61 -17.95 -21.72
N GLN A 170 21.71 -18.92 -21.56
CA GLN A 170 21.46 -19.97 -22.55
C GLN A 170 20.97 -19.39 -23.88
N GLU A 171 20.02 -18.44 -23.84
CA GLU A 171 19.52 -17.77 -25.04
C GLU A 171 20.58 -16.96 -25.77
N LYS A 172 21.49 -16.31 -25.04
CA LYS A 172 22.63 -15.62 -25.65
C LYS A 172 23.56 -16.59 -26.37
N LYS A 173 23.93 -17.69 -25.72
CA LYS A 173 24.76 -18.74 -26.34
C LYS A 173 24.10 -19.34 -27.58
N ASN A 174 22.80 -19.63 -27.50
CA ASN A 174 22.05 -20.18 -28.63
C ASN A 174 21.99 -19.20 -29.81
N LYS A 175 21.85 -17.89 -29.55
CA LYS A 175 21.89 -16.86 -30.60
C LYS A 175 23.28 -16.74 -31.22
N GLU A 176 24.33 -16.69 -30.42
CA GLU A 176 25.73 -16.65 -30.90
C GLU A 176 26.07 -17.89 -31.75
N THR A 177 25.53 -19.06 -31.40
CA THR A 177 25.72 -20.31 -32.16
C THR A 177 24.92 -20.30 -33.47
N GLN A 178 23.70 -19.72 -33.49
CA GLN A 178 22.90 -19.57 -34.72
C GLN A 178 23.48 -18.55 -35.68
N ASP A 179 24.00 -17.42 -35.19
CA ASP A 179 24.62 -16.39 -36.02
C ASP A 179 25.92 -16.90 -36.67
N GLN A 180 26.66 -17.80 -36.02
CA GLN A 180 27.84 -18.46 -36.61
C GLN A 180 27.50 -19.53 -37.65
N ALA A 181 26.32 -20.16 -37.57
CA ALA A 181 25.90 -21.22 -38.49
C ALA A 181 25.20 -20.69 -39.78
N GLY A 182 24.77 -19.43 -39.79
CA GLY A 182 24.08 -18.80 -40.94
C GLY A 182 24.99 -18.05 -41.92
N VAL A 183 26.32 -18.10 -41.73
CA VAL A 183 27.33 -17.42 -42.58
C VAL A 183 28.08 -18.45 -43.45
N SER A 184 27.40 -19.51 -43.91
CA SER A 184 27.98 -20.52 -44.83
C SER A 184 27.10 -20.70 -46.06
#